data_AF-A0A661XVT7-F1
#
_entry.id   AF-A0A661XVT7-F1
#
_cell.length_a   1.000
_cell.length_b   1.000
_cell.length_c   1.000
_cell.angle_alpha   90.00
_cell.angle_beta   90.00
_cell.angle_gamma   90.00
#
_symmetry.space_group_name_H-M   'P 1'
#
loop_
_entity.id
_entity.type
_entity.pdbx_description
1 polymer ?
#
loop_
_entity_poly.entity_id
_entity_poly.type
_entity_poly.pdbx_seq_one_letter_code
_entity_poly.pdbx_strand_id
1 'polypeptide(L)' 'MQKFISIFILTILLVSCTSSKNENVKKHTYINDLINETSPYLLQHAHNPVNWKAWNDKTLKQAKDENK' A
#
# COMPACT_ATOMS: atom_id res chain seq x y z
N MET A 1 3.76 -28.00 40.55
CA MET A 1 2.47 -27.57 39.97
C MET A 1 2.55 -26.15 39.40
N GLN A 2 2.80 -25.10 40.20
CA GLN A 2 2.81 -23.69 39.76
C GLN A 2 3.87 -23.34 38.68
N LYS A 3 5.05 -23.98 38.72
CA LYS A 3 6.10 -23.81 37.69
C LYS A 3 5.69 -24.35 36.32
N PHE A 4 4.93 -25.45 36.27
CA PHE A 4 4.43 -26.04 35.02
C PHE A 4 3.31 -25.18 34.41
N ILE A 5 2.45 -24.59 35.26
CA ILE A 5 1.41 -23.63 34.82
C ILE A 5 2.06 -22.38 34.20
N SER A 6 3.14 -21.88 34.81
CA SER A 6 3.87 -20.70 34.30
C SER A 6 4.54 -20.97 32.94
N ILE A 7 5.12 -22.16 32.75
CA ILE A 7 5.71 -22.59 31.47
C ILE A 7 4.63 -22.72 30.39
N PHE A 8 3.46 -23.26 30.73
CA PHE A 8 2.35 -23.43 29.80
C PHE A 8 1.76 -22.08 29.32
N ILE A 9 1.63 -21.10 30.23
CA ILE A 9 1.19 -19.74 29.89
C ILE A 9 2.20 -19.04 28.96
N LEU A 10 3.50 -19.23 29.21
CA LEU A 10 4.56 -18.67 28.38
C LEU A 10 4.54 -19.25 26.96
N THR A 11 4.26 -20.55 26.81
CA THR A 11 4.13 -21.19 25.49
C THR A 11 2.90 -20.70 24.71
N ILE A 12 1.77 -20.42 25.37
CA ILE A 12 0.56 -19.91 24.71
C ILE A 12 0.76 -18.48 24.20
N LEU A 13 1.48 -17.63 24.94
CA LEU A 13 1.81 -16.27 24.52
C LEU A 13 2.69 -16.23 23.25
N LEU A 14 3.58 -17.21 23.07
CA LEU A 14 4.46 -17.28 21.91
C LEU A 14 3.76 -17.78 20.64
N VAL A 15 2.64 -18.51 20.76
CA VAL A 15 1.93 -19.12 19.61
C VAL A 15 0.87 -18.19 19.00
N SER A 16 0.43 -17.14 19.70
CA SER A 16 -0.58 -16.19 19.20
C SER A 16 -0.11 -15.21 18.11
N CYS A 17 1.15 -15.29 17.67
CA CYS A 17 1.65 -14.51 16.52
C CYS A 17 1.87 -15.39 15.28
N THR A 18 0.83 -16.08 14.83
CA THR A 18 0.73 -16.52 13.43
C THR A 18 -0.55 -15.97 12.83
N SER A 19 -0.59 -14.65 12.66
CA SER A 19 -1.62 -14.02 11.84
C SER A 19 -1.37 -14.45 10.39
N SER A 20 -2.05 -15.51 9.97
CA SER A 20 -2.09 -15.94 8.57
C SER A 20 -2.82 -14.86 7.79
N LYS A 21 -2.05 -13.90 7.28
CA LYS A 21 -2.48 -12.92 6.30
C LYS A 21 -2.89 -13.67 5.04
N ASN A 22 -4.16 -14.05 4.94
CA ASN A 22 -4.78 -14.34 3.66
C ASN A 22 -4.97 -13.00 2.93
N GLU A 23 -3.86 -12.44 2.48
CA GLU A 23 -3.90 -11.33 1.54
C GLU A 23 -4.25 -11.94 0.19
N ASN A 24 -5.52 -11.86 -0.17
CA ASN A 24 -5.88 -11.69 -1.57
C ASN A 24 -5.18 -10.39 -2.00
N VAL A 25 -3.88 -10.49 -2.31
CA VAL A 25 -3.03 -9.35 -2.67
C VAL A 25 -3.74 -8.73 -3.85
N LYS A 26 -4.40 -7.60 -3.62
CA LYS A 26 -5.01 -6.82 -4.70
C LYS A 26 -3.86 -6.39 -5.58
N LYS A 27 -3.57 -7.20 -6.58
CA LYS A 27 -2.57 -6.91 -7.60
C LYS A 27 -3.16 -5.77 -8.41
N HIS A 28 -2.71 -4.56 -8.12
CA HIS A 28 -3.10 -3.41 -8.90
C HIS A 28 -2.55 -3.58 -10.31
N THR A 29 -3.44 -3.75 -11.28
CA THR A 29 -3.07 -3.91 -12.69
C THR A 29 -2.47 -2.62 -13.26
N TYR A 30 -2.84 -1.48 -12.69
CA TYR A 30 -2.44 -0.16 -13.15
C TYR A 30 -1.74 0.61 -12.03
N ILE A 31 -0.69 1.33 -12.40
CA ILE A 31 0.01 2.29 -11.55
C ILE A 31 0.33 3.50 -12.45
N ASN A 32 -0.05 4.70 -12.01
CA ASN A 32 0.26 5.96 -12.68
C ASN A 32 1.21 6.84 -11.83
N ASP A 33 1.56 8.01 -12.35
CA ASP A 33 2.57 8.89 -11.75
C ASP A 33 2.19 9.37 -10.33
N LEU A 34 0.90 9.35 -9.98
CA LEU A 34 0.40 9.80 -8.68
C LEU A 34 0.91 8.95 -7.50
N ILE A 35 1.51 7.77 -7.74
CA ILE A 35 2.13 6.95 -6.69
C ILE A 35 3.27 7.67 -5.96
N ASN A 36 3.84 8.72 -6.57
CA ASN A 36 4.95 9.51 -6.02
C ASN A 36 4.48 10.79 -5.31
N GLU A 37 3.18 11.06 -5.28
CA GLU A 37 2.63 12.25 -4.63
C GLU A 37 2.50 12.05 -3.12
N THR A 38 2.45 13.14 -2.37
CA THR A 38 2.29 13.10 -0.91
C THR A 38 0.83 13.31 -0.47
N SER A 39 -0.01 13.87 -1.35
CA SER A 39 -1.42 14.11 -1.07
C SER A 39 -2.17 12.78 -0.92
N PRO A 40 -2.87 12.54 0.20
CA PRO A 40 -3.66 11.32 0.40
C PRO A 40 -4.71 11.12 -0.71
N TYR A 41 -5.29 12.22 -1.20
CA TYR A 41 -6.27 12.19 -2.27
C TYR A 41 -5.66 11.69 -3.60
N LEU A 42 -4.46 12.17 -3.96
CA LEU A 42 -3.81 11.75 -5.20
C LEU A 42 -3.35 10.29 -5.13
N LEU A 43 -2.81 9.87 -3.99
CA LEU A 43 -2.39 8.49 -3.75
C LEU A 43 -3.55 7.49 -3.88
N GLN A 44 -4.78 7.88 -3.48
CA GLN A 44 -5.96 7.05 -3.66
C GLN A 44 -6.25 6.74 -5.14
N HIS A 45 -5.79 7.58 -6.07
CA HIS A 45 -5.99 7.45 -7.50
C HIS A 45 -4.77 6.87 -8.25
N ALA A 46 -3.69 6.52 -7.56
CA ALA A 46 -2.46 6.00 -8.15
C ALA A 46 -2.64 4.68 -8.90
N HIS A 47 -3.68 3.90 -8.56
CA HIS A 47 -3.97 2.59 -9.14
C HIS A 47 -5.13 2.57 -10.14
N ASN A 48 -5.63 3.75 -10.52
CA ASN A 48 -6.68 3.86 -11.52
C ASN A 48 -6.14 3.57 -12.93
N PRO A 49 -6.97 3.03 -13.85
CA PRO A 49 -6.55 2.67 -15.20
C PRO A 49 -6.21 3.88 -16.09
N VAL A 50 -6.71 5.06 -15.75
CA VAL A 50 -6.34 6.32 -16.41
C VAL A 50 -4.94 6.71 -15.95
N ASN A 51 -4.07 7.09 -16.89
CA ASN A 51 -2.71 7.53 -16.60
C ASN A 51 -2.69 8.97 -16.05
N TRP A 52 -3.20 9.14 -14.82
CA TRP A 52 -3.22 10.43 -14.15
C TRP A 52 -1.81 10.96 -13.87
N LYS A 53 -1.66 12.28 -14.02
CA LYS A 53 -0.47 13.03 -13.64
C LYS A 53 -0.89 14.18 -12.74
N ALA A 54 -0.07 14.53 -11.76
CA ALA A 54 -0.33 15.69 -10.92
C ALA A 54 -0.27 16.99 -11.75
N TRP A 55 -1.08 17.97 -11.35
CA TRP A 55 -1.10 19.29 -11.97
C TRP A 55 0.13 20.08 -11.53
N ASN A 56 1.10 20.24 -12.43
CA ASN A 56 2.32 21.02 -12.19
C ASN A 56 2.95 21.45 -13.52
N ASP A 57 3.92 22.36 -13.44
CA ASP A 57 4.57 22.95 -14.63
C ASP A 57 5.24 21.90 -15.52
N LYS A 58 5.81 20.83 -14.95
CA LYS A 58 6.44 19.75 -15.70
C LYS A 58 5.41 18.98 -16.53
N THR A 59 4.28 18.61 -15.93
CA THR A 59 3.18 17.92 -16.60
C THR A 59 2.56 18.79 -17.69
N LEU A 60 2.32 20.08 -17.41
CA LEU A 60 1.76 21.01 -18.38
C LEU A 60 2.71 21.27 -19.55
N LYS A 61 4.01 21.40 -19.27
CA LYS A 61 5.03 21.51 -20.33
C LYS A 61 5.05 20.26 -21.19
N GLN A 62 5.04 19.07 -20.59
CA GLN A 62 4.98 17.81 -21.34
C GLN A 62 3.74 17.76 -22.23
N ALA A 63 2.56 18.11 -21.72
CA ALA A 63 1.32 18.13 -22.48
C ALA A 63 1.42 19.07 -23.70
N LYS A 64 1.95 20.28 -23.50
CA LYS A 64 2.20 21.23 -24.59
C LYS A 64 3.16 20.69 -25.64
N ASP A 65 4.28 20.11 -25.22
CA ASP A 65 5.31 19.56 -26.11
C ASP A 65 4.75 18.36 -26.92
N GLU A 66 3.85 17.57 -26.33
CA GLU A 66 3.16 16.46 -27.00
C GLU A 66 1.91 16.88 -27.79
N ASN A 67 1.54 18.17 -27.77
CA ASN A 67 0.29 18.69 -28.32
C ASN A 67 -0.96 17.93 -27.81
N LYS A 68 -1.05 17.77 -26.49
CA LYS A 68 -2.12 17.10 -25.75
C LYS A 68 -2.63 17.94 -24.60
#